data_AF-A0A534VWB1-F1
#
_entry.id   AF-A0A534VWB1-F1
#
_cell.length_a   1.000
_cell.length_b   1.000
_cell.length_c   1.000
_cell.angle_alpha   90.00
_cell.angle_beta   90.00
_cell.angle_gamma   90.00
#
_symmetry.space_group_name_H-M   'P 1'
#
loop_
_entity.id
_entity.type
_entity.pdbx_description
1 polymer ?
#
loop_
_entity_poly.entity_id
_entity_poly.type
_entity_poly.pdbx_seq_one_letter_code
_entity_poly.pdbx_strand_id
1 'polypeptide(L)'
;MPCLGDEARTELEDFALECARTLIDRKAQGFFTTLLQIWADAGVDPVEMIGCLQREAGDITRDLPKGRRLGPVQGFVIPTLRRCGLLSERVAGHFHGFLRENFGSAVVGEDVDEFLRYLPALPADTAAWVLGELE
;
A
#
# COMPACT_ATOMS: atom_id res chain seq x y z
N MET A 1 -6.82 15.82 -13.51
CA MET A 1 -7.31 17.18 -13.22
C MET A 1 -6.91 18.11 -14.37
N PRO A 2 -7.71 18.21 -15.43
CA PRO A 2 -7.34 18.97 -16.63
C PRO A 2 -7.36 20.50 -16.43
N CYS A 3 -7.84 21.00 -15.29
CA CYS A 3 -7.98 22.42 -14.98
C CYS A 3 -6.86 23.03 -14.11
N LEU A 4 -5.89 22.23 -13.66
CA LEU A 4 -4.80 22.73 -12.82
C LEU A 4 -3.58 23.10 -13.67
N GLY A 5 -2.97 24.26 -13.38
CA GLY A 5 -1.62 24.60 -13.85
C GLY A 5 -0.55 23.74 -13.16
N ASP A 6 0.67 23.78 -13.70
CA ASP A 6 1.76 22.87 -13.29
C ASP A 6 2.17 23.04 -11.82
N GLU A 7 2.18 24.28 -11.32
CA GLU A 7 2.50 24.60 -9.92
C GLU A 7 1.46 24.01 -8.96
N ALA A 8 0.17 24.29 -9.19
CA ALA A 8 -0.92 23.76 -8.39
C ALA A 8 -1.01 22.22 -8.45
N ARG A 9 -0.62 21.61 -9.58
CA ARG A 9 -0.52 20.15 -9.70
C ARG A 9 0.60 19.61 -8.80
N THR A 10 1.75 20.26 -8.80
CA THR A 10 2.92 19.87 -8.00
C THR A 10 2.62 19.95 -6.50
N GLU A 11 2.00 21.03 -6.04
CA GLU A 11 1.59 21.18 -4.64
C GLU A 11 0.61 20.09 -4.20
N LEU A 12 -0.34 19.75 -5.08
CA LEU A 12 -1.32 18.70 -4.79
C LEU A 12 -0.70 17.31 -4.76
N GLU A 13 0.29 17.06 -5.63
CA GLU A 13 1.11 15.86 -5.60
C GLU A 13 1.88 15.71 -4.28
N ASP A 14 2.54 16.78 -3.82
CA ASP A 14 3.29 16.78 -2.56
C ASP A 14 2.37 16.58 -1.34
N PHE A 15 1.20 17.22 -1.34
CA PHE A 15 0.19 17.04 -0.31
C PHE A 15 -0.30 15.59 -0.22
N ALA A 16 -0.58 14.96 -1.36
CA ALA A 16 -1.01 13.57 -1.41
C ALA A 16 0.09 12.62 -0.91
N LEU A 17 1.35 12.89 -1.25
CA LEU A 17 2.50 12.13 -0.79
C LEU A 17 2.63 12.19 0.74
N GLU A 18 2.57 13.37 1.34
CA GLU A 18 2.67 13.56 2.80
C GLU A 18 1.50 12.91 3.57
N CYS A 19 0.29 12.98 3.02
CA CYS A 19 -0.87 12.28 3.58
C CYS A 19 -0.67 10.76 3.59
N ALA A 20 -0.20 10.20 2.47
CA ALA A 20 0.02 8.76 2.36
C ALA A 20 1.20 8.29 3.23
N ARG A 21 2.25 9.11 3.34
CA ARG A 21 3.37 8.89 4.26
C ARG A 21 2.89 8.80 5.70
N THR A 22 2.07 9.75 6.15
CA THR A 22 1.46 9.74 7.49
C THR A 22 0.61 8.50 7.76
N LEU A 23 -0.09 7.97 6.75
CA LEU A 23 -0.93 6.78 6.87
C LEU A 23 -0.13 5.48 6.99
N ILE A 24 0.98 5.38 6.26
CA ILE A 24 1.88 4.21 6.30
C ILE A 24 2.69 4.22 7.59
N ASP A 25 3.23 5.37 7.97
CA ASP A 25 4.08 5.55 9.14
C ASP A 25 3.34 5.22 10.46
N ARG A 26 2.02 5.45 10.50
CA ARG A 26 1.19 5.18 11.71
C ARG A 26 0.85 3.71 11.96
N LYS A 27 1.04 2.78 11.02
CA LYS A 27 0.41 1.43 11.11
C LYS A 27 1.32 0.25 11.41
N ALA A 28 2.65 0.38 11.44
CA ALA A 28 3.51 -0.78 11.70
C ALA A 28 3.64 -1.11 13.21
N GLN A 29 3.84 -0.10 14.07
CA GLN A 29 4.20 -0.36 15.47
C GLN A 29 3.02 -0.70 16.39
N GLY A 30 1.89 0.03 16.32
CA GLY A 30 0.78 -0.15 17.26
C GLY A 30 -0.13 -1.36 16.99
N PHE A 31 -0.27 -1.74 15.72
CA PHE A 31 -1.08 -2.89 15.32
C PHE A 31 -0.40 -4.21 15.72
N PHE A 32 0.91 -4.30 15.50
CA PHE A 32 1.67 -5.51 15.82
C PHE A 32 1.70 -5.77 17.32
N THR A 33 1.93 -4.74 18.14
CA THR A 33 1.89 -4.88 19.61
C THR A 33 0.51 -5.30 20.11
N THR A 34 -0.57 -4.75 19.55
CA THR A 34 -1.95 -5.15 19.88
C THR A 34 -2.21 -6.62 19.52
N LEU A 35 -1.75 -7.09 18.37
CA LEU A 35 -1.88 -8.49 17.94
C LEU A 35 -1.15 -9.45 18.91
N LEU A 36 0.07 -9.10 19.33
CA LEU A 36 0.82 -9.88 20.32
C LEU A 36 0.12 -9.92 21.67
N GLN A 37 -0.47 -8.80 22.08
CA GLN A 37 -1.24 -8.70 23.31
C GLN A 37 -2.43 -9.67 23.29
N ILE A 38 -3.20 -9.69 22.19
CA ILE A 38 -4.37 -10.57 22.01
C ILE A 38 -3.98 -12.05 22.08
N TRP A 39 -2.88 -12.45 21.45
CA TRP A 39 -2.40 -13.83 21.51
C TRP A 39 -1.95 -14.22 22.90
N ALA A 40 -1.19 -13.35 23.58
CA ALA A 40 -0.78 -13.58 24.95
C ALA A 40 -1.99 -13.72 25.90
N ASP A 41 -2.99 -12.85 25.75
CA ASP A 41 -4.23 -12.89 26.54
C ASP A 41 -5.05 -14.17 26.28
N ALA A 42 -4.93 -14.75 25.08
CA ALA A 42 -5.53 -16.04 24.71
C ALA A 42 -4.68 -17.26 25.12
N GLY A 43 -3.52 -17.06 25.76
CA GLY A 43 -2.60 -18.13 26.17
C GLY A 43 -1.76 -18.72 25.03
N VAL A 44 -1.70 -18.04 23.88
CA VAL A 44 -0.87 -18.42 22.73
C VAL A 44 0.49 -17.76 22.87
N ASP A 45 1.58 -18.52 22.73
CA ASP A 45 2.95 -17.98 22.73
C ASP A 45 3.16 -17.10 21.48
N PRO A 46 3.30 -15.77 21.64
CA PRO A 46 3.45 -14.87 20.49
C PRO A 46 4.76 -15.10 19.74
N VAL A 47 5.83 -15.56 20.41
CA VAL A 47 7.14 -15.83 19.79
C VAL A 47 7.06 -17.06 18.91
N GLU A 48 6.46 -18.14 19.42
CA GLU A 48 6.23 -19.36 18.63
C GLU A 48 5.33 -19.06 17.42
N MET A 49 4.27 -18.26 17.63
CA MET A 49 3.31 -17.94 16.58
C MET A 49 3.91 -17.03 15.48
N ILE A 50 4.77 -16.07 15.85
CA ILE A 50 5.59 -15.33 14.88
C ILE A 50 6.49 -16.29 14.10
N GLY A 51 7.14 -17.24 14.79
CA GLY A 51 8.00 -18.23 14.15
C GLY A 51 7.25 -19.10 13.14
N CYS A 52 6.04 -19.55 13.47
CA CYS A 52 5.15 -20.27 12.56
C CYS A 52 4.77 -19.40 11.36
N LEU A 53 4.34 -18.15 11.59
CA LEU A 53 3.98 -17.22 10.52
C LEU A 53 5.15 -16.94 9.57
N GLN A 54 6.37 -16.77 10.08
CA GLN A 54 7.56 -16.55 9.25
C GLN A 54 7.92 -17.77 8.40
N ARG A 55 7.77 -18.99 8.96
CA ARG A 55 8.00 -20.24 8.23
C ARG A 55 6.96 -20.46 7.14
N GLU A 56 5.70 -20.16 7.43
CA GLU A 56 4.57 -20.42 6.52
C GLU A 56 4.29 -19.26 5.56
N ALA A 57 4.79 -18.05 5.83
CA ALA A 57 4.56 -16.87 5.00
C ALA A 57 4.93 -17.12 3.53
N GLY A 58 6.05 -17.81 3.29
CA GLY A 58 6.51 -18.15 1.94
C GLY A 58 5.66 -19.20 1.22
N ASP A 59 4.88 -20.01 1.95
CA ASP A 59 3.93 -20.97 1.39
C ASP A 59 2.56 -20.30 1.17
N ILE A 60 2.08 -19.54 2.17
CA ILE A 60 0.80 -18.80 2.14
C ILE A 60 0.77 -17.75 1.01
N THR A 61 1.93 -17.16 0.70
CA THR A 61 2.03 -16.13 -0.33
C THR A 61 2.50 -16.65 -1.69
N ARG A 62 2.86 -17.94 -1.79
CA ARG A 62 3.43 -18.55 -2.99
C ARG A 62 2.49 -18.53 -4.20
N ASP A 63 1.23 -18.88 -3.96
CA ASP A 63 0.22 -19.04 -5.01
C ASP A 63 -0.65 -17.79 -5.18
N LEU A 64 -0.37 -16.73 -4.42
CA LEU A 64 -1.02 -15.45 -4.62
C LEU A 64 -0.41 -14.77 -5.85
N PRO A 65 -1.21 -14.40 -6.86
CA PRO A 65 -0.70 -13.61 -7.96
C PRO A 65 -0.05 -12.34 -7.43
N LYS A 66 1.19 -12.05 -7.85
CA LYS A 66 1.84 -10.75 -7.61
C LYS A 66 0.84 -9.65 -7.99
N GLY A 67 0.50 -8.77 -7.04
CA GLY A 67 -0.47 -7.69 -7.24
C GLY A 67 -1.90 -7.90 -6.72
N ARG A 68 -2.28 -9.06 -6.16
CA ARG A 68 -3.63 -9.23 -5.55
C ARG A 68 -3.75 -8.86 -4.07
N ARG A 69 -2.66 -8.85 -3.30
CA ARG A 69 -2.65 -8.38 -1.89
C ARG A 69 -2.00 -7.01 -1.76
N LEU A 70 -2.36 -6.08 -2.64
CA LEU A 70 -1.89 -4.71 -2.51
C LEU A 70 -2.57 -4.07 -1.31
N GLY A 71 -1.76 -3.62 -0.35
CA GLY A 71 -2.27 -2.85 0.79
C GLY A 71 -2.97 -1.56 0.34
N PRO A 72 -3.72 -0.87 1.22
CA PRO A 72 -4.57 0.26 0.86
C PRO A 72 -3.84 1.38 0.08
N VAL A 73 -2.54 1.57 0.31
CA VAL A 73 -1.78 2.55 -0.47
C VAL A 73 -1.53 2.08 -1.91
N GLN A 74 -1.06 0.84 -2.09
CA GLN A 74 -0.74 0.29 -3.41
C GLN A 74 -2.00 -0.09 -4.21
N GLY A 75 -3.06 -0.53 -3.53
CA GLY A 75 -4.30 -0.99 -4.16
C GLY A 75 -5.32 0.11 -4.41
N PHE A 76 -5.20 1.26 -3.75
CA PHE A 76 -6.21 2.31 -3.83
C PHE A 76 -5.64 3.72 -3.96
N VAL A 77 -4.79 4.17 -3.03
CA VAL A 77 -4.29 5.56 -3.00
C VAL A 77 -3.49 5.90 -4.26
N ILE A 78 -2.45 5.11 -4.57
CA ILE A 78 -1.58 5.36 -5.73
C ILE A 78 -2.35 5.21 -7.05
N PRO A 79 -3.19 4.17 -7.24
CA PRO A 79 -4.07 4.09 -8.40
C PRO A 79 -5.02 5.29 -8.55
N THR A 80 -5.51 5.86 -7.45
CA THR A 80 -6.38 7.06 -7.46
C THR A 80 -5.59 8.28 -7.92
N LEU A 81 -4.37 8.48 -7.40
CA LEU A 81 -3.49 9.56 -7.84
C LEU A 81 -3.16 9.44 -9.34
N ARG A 82 -2.87 8.23 -9.81
CA ARG A 82 -2.64 7.96 -11.24
C ARG A 82 -3.85 8.37 -12.08
N ARG A 83 -5.05 7.97 -11.67
CA ARG A 83 -6.31 8.31 -12.37
C ARG A 83 -6.59 9.81 -12.36
N CYS A 84 -6.25 10.50 -11.27
CA CYS A 84 -6.37 11.94 -11.16
C CYS A 84 -5.32 12.72 -11.96
N GLY A 85 -4.30 12.05 -12.52
CA GLY A 85 -3.17 12.69 -13.19
C GLY A 85 -2.21 13.39 -12.21
N LEU A 86 -2.12 12.87 -10.99
CA LEU A 86 -1.33 13.36 -9.86
C LEU A 86 -0.27 12.33 -9.43
N LEU A 87 0.24 11.57 -10.39
CA LEU A 87 1.29 10.58 -10.17
C LEU A 87 2.40 10.78 -11.20
N SER A 88 3.19 11.83 -10.99
CA SER A 88 4.45 12.01 -11.71
C SER A 88 5.46 10.91 -11.38
N GLU A 89 6.47 10.74 -12.24
CA GLU A 89 7.57 9.79 -12.02
C GLU A 89 8.30 10.05 -10.69
N ARG A 90 8.45 11.34 -10.32
CA ARG A 90 8.99 11.77 -9.01
C ARG A 90 8.19 11.18 -7.85
N VAL A 91 6.87 11.37 -7.86
CA VAL A 91 5.97 10.91 -6.79
C VAL A 91 5.91 9.38 -6.76
N ALA A 92 5.88 8.72 -7.93
CA ALA A 92 5.95 7.27 -8.02
C ALA A 92 7.23 6.69 -7.42
N GLY A 93 8.38 7.32 -7.70
CA GLY A 93 9.67 6.96 -7.10
C GLY A 93 9.68 7.10 -5.58
N HIS A 94 9.12 8.20 -5.05
CA HIS A 94 9.00 8.37 -3.60
C HIS A 94 8.10 7.30 -2.96
N PHE A 95 6.96 6.98 -3.58
CA PHE A 95 6.10 5.90 -3.10
C PHE A 95 6.79 4.55 -3.12
N HIS A 96 7.47 4.20 -4.21
CA HIS A 96 8.18 2.93 -4.33
C HIS A 96 9.28 2.81 -3.27
N GLY A 97 10.14 3.82 -3.16
CA GLY A 97 11.21 3.85 -2.15
C GLY A 97 10.68 3.74 -0.73
N PHE A 98 9.70 4.56 -0.37
CA PHE A 98 9.12 4.57 0.96
C PHE A 98 8.38 3.26 1.31
N LEU A 99 7.68 2.67 0.34
CA LEU A 99 7.08 1.35 0.55
C LEU A 99 8.15 0.27 0.71
N ARG A 100 9.23 0.29 -0.08
CA ARG A 100 10.32 -0.70 0.04
C ARG A 100 11.04 -0.57 1.37
N GLU A 101 11.24 0.64 1.88
CA GLU A 101 11.82 0.89 3.20
C GLU A 101 10.96 0.32 4.33
N ASN A 102 9.63 0.41 4.22
CA ASN A 102 8.70 -0.02 5.28
C ASN A 102 8.28 -1.49 5.19
N PHE A 103 8.18 -2.05 3.98
CA PHE A 103 7.61 -3.37 3.73
C PHE A 103 8.58 -4.33 3.01
N GLY A 104 9.79 -3.87 2.65
CA GLY A 104 10.86 -4.70 2.10
C GLY A 104 10.47 -5.41 0.81
N SER A 105 10.63 -6.73 0.80
CA SER A 105 10.31 -7.61 -0.33
C SER A 105 8.81 -7.81 -0.56
N ALA A 106 7.93 -7.32 0.33
CA ALA A 106 6.48 -7.43 0.17
C ALA A 106 5.90 -6.37 -0.80
N VAL A 107 6.69 -5.39 -1.23
CA VAL A 107 6.32 -4.41 -2.25
C VAL A 107 6.45 -5.03 -3.63
N VAL A 108 5.45 -4.82 -4.48
CA VAL A 108 5.50 -5.31 -5.87
C VAL A 108 6.42 -4.45 -6.72
N GLY A 109 7.17 -5.08 -7.63
CA GLY A 109 8.08 -4.40 -8.55
C GLY A 109 9.47 -4.15 -7.95
N GLU A 110 10.50 -4.64 -8.66
CA GLU A 110 11.90 -4.42 -8.31
C GLU A 110 12.30 -2.94 -8.47
N ASP A 111 11.74 -2.29 -9.48
CA ASP A 111 11.90 -0.88 -9.83
C ASP A 111 10.54 -0.16 -9.95
N VAL A 112 10.59 1.15 -10.17
CA VAL A 112 9.40 2.01 -10.28
C VAL A 112 8.53 1.61 -11.49
N ASP A 113 9.14 1.19 -12.60
CA ASP A 113 8.41 0.82 -13.82
C ASP A 113 7.64 -0.50 -13.64
N GLU A 114 8.26 -1.49 -13.01
CA GLU A 114 7.60 -2.74 -12.64
C GLU A 114 6.52 -2.51 -11.58
N PHE A 115 6.79 -1.65 -10.59
CA PHE A 115 5.81 -1.23 -9.58
C PHE A 115 4.55 -0.64 -10.23
N LEU A 116 4.73 0.32 -11.15
CA LEU A 116 3.63 0.98 -11.86
C LEU A 116 2.83 0.02 -12.76
N ARG A 117 3.46 -1.03 -13.28
CA ARG A 117 2.78 -2.07 -14.08
C ARG A 117 1.88 -2.96 -13.25
N TYR A 118 2.23 -3.22 -11.99
CA TYR A 118 1.41 -4.04 -11.09
C TYR A 118 0.28 -3.27 -10.39
N LEU A 119 0.26 -1.94 -10.48
CA LEU A 119 -0.84 -1.15 -9.92
C LEU A 119 -2.16 -1.50 -10.61
N PRO A 120 -3.25 -1.73 -9.86
CA PRO A 120 -4.53 -2.10 -10.43
C PRO A 120 -5.13 -0.90 -11.17
N ALA A 121 -5.86 -1.20 -12.24
CA ALA A 121 -6.77 -0.23 -12.82
C ALA A 121 -7.99 -0.08 -11.89
N LEU A 122 -8.31 1.15 -11.51
CA LEU A 122 -9.51 1.41 -10.72
C LEU A 122 -10.77 1.38 -11.61
N PRO A 123 -11.92 0.90 -11.09
CA PRO A 123 -13.20 0.99 -11.78
C PRO A 123 -13.55 2.41 -12.21
N ALA A 124 -14.42 2.54 -13.21
CA ALA A 124 -14.83 3.82 -13.76
C ALA A 124 -15.39 4.76 -12.67
N ASP A 125 -16.23 4.20 -11.81
CA ASP A 125 -16.78 4.84 -10.63
C ASP A 125 -16.05 4.34 -9.38
N THR A 126 -14.90 4.96 -9.13
CA THR A 126 -14.07 4.65 -7.96
C THR A 126 -14.79 4.97 -6.64
N ALA A 127 -15.71 5.94 -6.62
CA ALA A 127 -16.43 6.32 -5.41
C ALA A 127 -17.43 5.23 -4.99
N ALA A 128 -18.26 4.77 -5.93
CA ALA A 128 -19.20 3.67 -5.70
C ALA A 128 -18.47 2.37 -5.32
N TRP A 129 -17.32 2.07 -5.96
CA TRP A 129 -16.50 0.90 -5.61
C TRP A 129 -15.96 0.95 -4.18
N VAL A 130 -15.48 2.12 -3.71
CA VAL A 130 -14.99 2.29 -2.33
C VAL A 130 -16.11 2.16 -1.29
N LEU A 131 -17.31 2.59 -1.64
CA LEU A 131 -18.50 2.50 -0.80
C LEU A 131 -19.12 1.09 -0.81
N GLY A 132 -18.57 0.16 -1.61
CA GLY A 132 -19.08 -1.22 -1.73
C GLY A 132 -20.35 -1.32 -2.58
N GLU A 133 -20.65 -0.30 -3.39
CA GLU A 133 -21.80 -0.22 -4.28
C GLU A 133 -21.52 -0.85 -5.66
N LEU A 134 -20.26 -1.23 -5.92
CA LEU A 134 -19.81 -1.97 -7.09
C LEU A 134 -18.94 -3.17 -6.65
N GLU A 135 -19.11 -4.32 -7.31
CA GLU A 135 -18.26 -5.52 -7.15
C GLU A 135 -16.89 -5.37 -7.84
#